data_AF-W2VBM3-F1
#
_entry.id   AF-W2VBM3-F1
#
_cell.length_a   1.000
_cell.length_b   1.000
_cell.length_c   1.000
_cell.angle_alpha   90.00
_cell.angle_beta   90.00
_cell.angle_gamma   90.00
#
_symmetry.space_group_name_H-M   'P 1'
#
loop_
_entity.id
_entity.type
_entity.pdbx_description
1 polymer ?
#
loop_
_entity_poly.entity_id
_entity_poly.type
_entity_poly.pdbx_seq_one_letter_code
_entity_poly.pdbx_strand_id
1 'polypeptide(L)'
;MVYELPNELFALLESGERTELEVLNKLQTDRWPPTEEGKKASEKRFIEESPTSLIDLPETTELFTKEELERLIPIAEQMWIDWRGKLPDDYVSPLK
;
A
#
# COMPACT_ATOMS: atom_id res chain seq x y z
N MET A 1 7.59 36.13 14.29
CA MET A 1 6.52 35.35 14.93
C MET A 1 7.14 34.02 15.32
N VAL A 2 7.09 33.65 16.60
CA VAL A 2 7.52 32.31 17.04
C VAL A 2 6.33 31.40 16.75
N TYR A 3 6.48 30.45 15.84
CA TYR A 3 5.46 29.44 15.63
C TYR A 3 5.59 28.45 16.80
N GLU A 4 4.73 28.58 17.80
CA GLU A 4 4.62 27.57 18.85
C GLU A 4 3.95 26.33 18.25
N LEU A 5 4.68 25.21 18.25
CA LEU A 5 4.11 23.92 17.90
C LEU A 5 3.04 23.60 18.97
N PRO A 6 1.79 23.28 18.59
CA PRO A 6 0.77 22.88 19.54
C PRO A 6 1.29 21.78 20.46
N ASN A 7 1.05 21.93 21.78
CA ASN A 7 1.53 20.97 22.79
C ASN A 7 1.09 19.53 22.49
N GLU A 8 -0.05 19.34 21.84
CA GLU A 8 -0.53 18.02 21.39
C GLU A 8 0.41 17.38 20.36
N LEU A 9 0.88 18.16 19.37
CA LEU A 9 1.80 17.66 18.35
C LEU A 9 3.19 17.41 18.94
N PHE A 10 3.62 18.26 19.87
CA PHE A 10 4.87 18.04 20.60
C PHE A 10 4.83 16.77 21.45
N ALA A 11 3.72 16.53 22.16
CA ALA A 11 3.54 15.31 22.96
C ALA A 11 3.58 14.03 22.11
N LEU A 12 3.03 14.06 20.89
CA LEU A 12 3.10 12.94 19.94
C LEU A 12 4.52 12.67 19.42
N LEU A 13 5.35 13.71 19.30
CA LEU A 13 6.77 13.57 18.97
C LEU A 13 7.55 12.99 20.16
N GLU A 14 7.31 13.48 21.38
CA GLU A 14 7.94 12.96 22.59
C GLU A 14 7.52 11.52 22.92
N SER A 15 6.27 11.14 22.65
CA SER A 15 5.79 9.77 22.84
C SER A 15 6.27 8.79 21.75
N GLY A 16 6.81 9.31 20.63
CA GLY A 16 7.22 8.51 19.48
C GLY A 16 6.04 7.94 18.67
N GLU A 17 4.80 8.38 18.95
CA GLU A 17 3.62 7.97 18.19
C GLU A 17 3.59 8.57 16.78
N ARG A 18 4.27 9.70 16.58
CA ARG A 18 4.38 10.37 15.28
C ARG A 18 5.81 10.84 15.03
N THR A 19 6.16 10.93 13.76
CA THR A 19 7.45 11.49 13.32
C THR A 19 7.32 12.97 12.97
N GLU A 20 8.45 13.70 13.01
CA GLU A 20 8.50 15.11 12.61
C GLU A 20 7.94 15.34 11.21
N LEU A 21 8.16 14.39 10.30
CA LEU A 21 7.67 14.46 8.92
C LEU A 21 6.13 14.37 8.85
N GLU A 22 5.51 13.54 9.70
CA GLU A 22 4.05 13.43 9.78
C GLU A 22 3.43 14.69 10.38
N VAL A 23 4.07 15.25 11.40
CA VAL A 23 3.66 16.52 12.02
C VAL A 23 3.79 17.68 11.03
N LEU A 24 4.88 17.75 10.28
CA LEU A 24 5.05 18.74 9.20
C LEU A 24 3.97 18.61 8.14
N ASN A 25 3.62 17.38 7.73
CA ASN A 25 2.56 17.15 6.76
C ASN A 25 1.19 17.59 7.31
N LYS A 26 0.90 17.29 8.59
CA LYS A 26 -0.31 17.76 9.28
C LYS A 26 -0.36 19.28 9.36
N LEU A 27 0.75 19.96 9.63
CA LEU A 27 0.79 21.43 9.64
C LEU A 27 0.58 22.05 8.25
N GLN A 28 1.03 21.37 7.18
CA GLN A 28 0.93 21.88 5.81
C GLN A 28 -0.44 21.58 5.16
N THR A 29 -0.98 20.38 5.38
CA THR A 29 -2.16 19.89 4.66
C THR A 29 -3.40 19.71 5.55
N ASP A 30 -3.26 20.03 6.83
CA ASP A 30 -4.24 19.78 7.90
C ASP A 30 -4.71 18.32 7.98
N ARG A 31 -3.93 17.37 7.45
CA ARG A 31 -4.21 15.94 7.48
C ARG A 31 -3.00 15.14 7.94
N TRP A 32 -3.24 14.13 8.74
CA TRP A 32 -2.19 13.15 9.02
C TRP A 32 -1.90 12.38 7.73
N PRO A 33 -0.62 12.14 7.40
CA PRO A 33 -0.31 11.22 6.32
C PRO A 33 -0.84 9.82 6.70
N PRO A 34 -1.22 9.01 5.69
CA PRO A 34 -1.66 7.64 5.94
C PRO A 34 -0.52 6.89 6.63
N THR A 35 -0.86 6.17 7.70
CA THR A 35 0.08 5.27 8.37
C THR A 35 0.49 4.16 7.41
N GLU A 36 1.62 3.51 7.67
CA GLU A 36 2.08 2.37 6.85
C GLU A 36 1.01 1.28 6.73
N GLU A 37 0.24 1.03 7.78
CA GLU A 37 -0.91 0.13 7.76
C GLU A 37 -2.04 0.64 6.85
N GLY A 38 -2.32 1.94 6.88
CA GLY A 38 -3.31 2.57 6.01
C GLY A 38 -2.90 2.54 4.54
N LYS A 39 -1.61 2.76 4.25
CA LYS A 39 -1.06 2.62 2.88
C LYS A 39 -1.23 1.19 2.39
N LYS A 40 -0.80 0.20 3.18
CA LYS A 40 -0.98 -1.22 2.86
C LYS A 40 -2.44 -1.60 2.65
N ALA A 41 -3.35 -1.07 3.46
CA ALA A 41 -4.78 -1.32 3.30
C ALA A 41 -5.34 -0.71 2.01
N SER A 42 -4.90 0.51 1.65
CA SER A 42 -5.25 1.13 0.37
C SER A 42 -4.67 0.38 -0.82
N GLU A 43 -3.41 -0.04 -0.75
CA GLU A 43 -2.74 -0.85 -1.77
C GLU A 43 -3.46 -2.19 -1.95
N LYS A 44 -3.81 -2.88 -0.85
CA LYS A 44 -4.60 -4.11 -0.89
C LYS A 44 -5.91 -3.92 -1.64
N ARG A 45 -6.69 -2.89 -1.29
CA ARG A 45 -7.97 -2.59 -1.97
C ARG A 45 -7.78 -2.33 -3.45
N PHE A 46 -6.75 -1.57 -3.82
CA PHE A 46 -6.44 -1.30 -5.21
C PHE A 46 -6.12 -2.58 -5.99
N ILE A 47 -5.37 -3.50 -5.37
CA ILE A 47 -5.02 -4.80 -5.97
C ILE A 47 -6.22 -5.75 -6.00
N GLU A 48 -7.12 -5.70 -5.02
CA GLU A 48 -8.40 -6.43 -5.09
C GLU A 48 -9.28 -5.95 -6.24
N GLU A 49 -9.31 -4.63 -6.51
CA GLU A 49 -10.02 -4.06 -7.66
C GLU A 49 -9.30 -4.34 -9.00
N SER A 50 -7.97 -4.38 -8.97
CA SER A 50 -7.11 -4.60 -10.14
C SER A 50 -6.04 -5.66 -9.84
N PRO A 51 -6.43 -6.95 -9.87
CA PRO A 51 -5.54 -8.05 -9.46
C PRO A 51 -4.39 -8.25 -10.47
N THR A 52 -4.46 -7.66 -11.66
CA THR A 52 -3.36 -7.59 -12.63
C THR A 52 -2.05 -7.04 -12.05
N SER A 53 -2.12 -6.22 -11.00
CA SER A 53 -0.94 -5.72 -10.29
C SER A 53 -0.09 -6.84 -9.67
N LEU A 54 -0.71 -7.97 -9.29
CA LEU A 54 -0.01 -9.18 -8.79
C LEU A 54 0.84 -9.87 -9.86
N ILE A 55 0.58 -9.59 -11.14
CA ILE A 55 1.32 -10.15 -12.28
C ILE A 55 2.51 -9.26 -12.63
N ASP A 56 2.31 -7.94 -12.61
CA ASP A 56 3.32 -6.95 -13.00
C ASP A 56 4.33 -6.66 -11.87
N LEU A 57 3.88 -6.71 -10.61
CA LEU A 57 4.66 -6.32 -9.44
C LEU A 57 4.74 -7.47 -8.42
N PRO A 58 5.85 -8.24 -8.39
CA PRO A 58 5.99 -9.34 -7.42
C PRO A 58 6.01 -8.85 -5.97
N GLU A 59 6.45 -7.61 -5.71
CA GLU A 59 6.45 -6.99 -4.36
C GLU A 59 5.04 -6.93 -3.75
N THR A 60 4.01 -6.81 -4.59
CA THR A 60 2.62 -6.75 -4.10
C THR A 60 2.15 -8.07 -3.50
N THR A 61 2.78 -9.19 -3.86
CA THR A 61 2.45 -10.50 -3.30
C THR A 61 2.76 -10.58 -1.81
N GLU A 62 3.74 -9.83 -1.32
CA GLU A 62 4.12 -9.77 0.10
C GLU A 62 3.04 -9.10 0.97
N LEU A 63 2.12 -8.35 0.35
CA LEU A 63 0.99 -7.73 1.05
C LEU A 63 -0.09 -8.76 1.40
N PHE A 64 -0.18 -9.87 0.67
CA PHE A 64 -1.26 -10.85 0.80
C PHE A 64 -0.81 -12.12 1.50
N THR A 65 -1.77 -12.76 2.15
CA THR A 65 -1.59 -14.12 2.67
C THR A 65 -1.67 -15.14 1.53
N LYS A 66 -1.13 -16.34 1.75
CA LYS A 66 -1.16 -17.42 0.75
C LYS A 66 -2.59 -17.74 0.29
N GLU A 67 -3.56 -17.78 1.20
CA GLU A 67 -4.97 -18.07 0.87
C GLU A 67 -5.60 -16.96 -0.01
N GLU A 68 -5.26 -15.69 0.24
CA GLU A 68 -5.71 -14.57 -0.60
C GLU A 68 -5.09 -14.67 -2.01
N LEU A 69 -3.80 -14.97 -2.11
CA LEU A 69 -3.12 -15.16 -3.39
C LEU A 69 -3.69 -16.35 -4.17
N GLU A 70 -4.03 -17.46 -3.52
CA GLU A 70 -4.66 -18.63 -4.18
C GLU A 70 -6.00 -18.27 -4.84
N ARG A 71 -6.73 -17.29 -4.29
CA ARG A 71 -7.97 -16.78 -4.89
C ARG A 71 -7.71 -15.73 -5.97
N LEU A 72 -6.77 -14.81 -5.74
CA LEU A 72 -6.54 -13.65 -6.59
C LEU A 72 -5.68 -13.96 -7.83
N ILE A 73 -4.67 -14.83 -7.72
CA ILE A 73 -3.73 -15.12 -8.81
C ILE A 73 -4.44 -15.67 -10.07
N PRO A 74 -5.34 -16.66 -9.99
CA PRO A 74 -6.06 -17.13 -11.18
C PRO A 74 -6.90 -16.03 -11.84
N ILE A 75 -7.49 -15.12 -11.04
CA ILE A 75 -8.28 -13.99 -11.54
C ILE A 75 -7.36 -12.97 -12.22
N ALA A 76 -6.22 -12.66 -11.59
CA ALA A 76 -5.20 -11.77 -12.11
C ALA A 76 -4.65 -12.25 -13.47
N GLU A 77 -4.29 -13.53 -13.55
CA GLU A 77 -3.76 -14.16 -14.75
C GLU A 77 -4.78 -14.12 -15.90
N GLN A 78 -6.04 -14.47 -15.61
CA GLN A 78 -7.11 -14.44 -16.61
C GLN A 78 -7.37 -13.00 -17.09
N MET A 79 -7.51 -12.04 -16.18
CA MET A 79 -7.69 -10.63 -16.55
C MET A 79 -6.53 -10.08 -17.37
N TRP A 80 -5.30 -10.48 -17.05
CA TRP A 80 -4.12 -10.09 -17.81
C TRP A 80 -4.16 -10.65 -19.23
N ILE A 81 -4.49 -11.94 -19.38
CA ILE A 81 -4.65 -12.57 -20.69
C ILE A 81 -5.80 -11.93 -21.47
N ASP A 82 -6.92 -11.62 -20.83
CA ASP A 82 -8.06 -10.97 -21.49
C ASP A 82 -7.68 -9.58 -22.03
N TRP A 83 -6.79 -8.86 -21.33
CA TRP A 83 -6.34 -7.53 -21.75
C TRP A 83 -5.15 -7.55 -22.74
N ARG A 84 -4.15 -8.41 -22.51
CA ARG A 84 -2.86 -8.43 -23.22
C ARG A 84 -2.68 -9.62 -24.16
N GLY A 85 -3.57 -10.61 -24.11
CA GLY A 85 -3.55 -11.84 -24.92
C GLY A 85 -2.63 -12.94 -24.37
N LYS A 86 -1.59 -12.60 -23.60
CA LYS A 86 -0.70 -13.57 -22.93
C LYS A 86 -0.11 -13.00 -21.64
N LEU A 87 0.32 -13.89 -20.74
CA LEU A 87 1.10 -13.51 -19.55
C LEU A 87 2.48 -12.97 -19.96
N PRO A 88 3.11 -12.13 -19.12
CA PRO A 88 4.49 -11.69 -19.33
C PRO A 88 5.45 -12.87 -19.40
N ASP A 89 6.50 -12.76 -20.22
CA ASP A 89 7.46 -13.86 -20.41
C ASP A 89 8.35 -14.09 -19.16
N ASP A 90 8.45 -13.08 -18.29
CA ASP A 90 9.17 -13.06 -17.01
C ASP A 90 8.27 -13.34 -15.80
N TYR A 91 6.97 -13.58 -16.01
CA TYR A 91 6.03 -13.86 -14.92
C TYR A 91 6.28 -15.23 -14.28
N VAL A 92 6.39 -15.24 -12.95
CA VAL A 92 6.49 -16.44 -12.13
C VAL A 92 5.36 -16.43 -11.11
N SER A 93 4.51 -17.46 -11.17
CA SER A 93 3.39 -17.58 -10.23
C SER A 93 3.91 -17.73 -8.78
N PRO A 94 3.47 -16.88 -7.84
CA PRO A 94 3.95 -16.90 -6.44
C PRO A 94 3.43 -18.11 -5.64
N LEU A 95 2.56 -18.92 -6.25
CA LEU A 95 2.01 -20.14 -5.63
C LEU A 95 2.88 -21.38 -5.84
N LYS A 96 3.95 -21.29 -6.65
CA LYS A 96 4.70 -22.44 -7.16
C LYS A 96 6.06 -22.62 -6.51
#